data_AF-A0A6G3WTB3-F1
#
_entry.id   AF-A0A6G3WTB3-F1
#
_cell.length_a   1.000
_cell.length_b   1.000
_cell.length_c   1.000
_cell.angle_alpha   90.00
_cell.angle_beta   90.00
_cell.angle_gamma   90.00
#
_symmetry.space_group_name_H-M   'P 1'
#
loop_
_entity.id
_entity.type
_entity.pdbx_description
1 polymer ?
#
loop_
_entity_poly.entity_id
_entity_poly.type
_entity_poly.pdbx_seq_one_letter_code
_entity_poly.pdbx_strand_id
1 'polypeptide(L)'
;HIADGGVTGVKVQHFFVCRLVSMDVSLRHGPEIDEPTGEYEIVRVPFSRVGIAAVHLVPLSLRHYLDGNIEGVRAMHATDLG
;
A
#
# COMPACT_ATOMS: atom_id res chain seq x y z
N HIS A 1 8.94 -16.24 2.07
CA HIS A 1 9.98 -17.13 1.54
C HIS A 1 9.26 -18.32 0.94
N ILE A 2 9.40 -18.60 -0.36
CA ILE A 2 9.02 -19.90 -0.92
C ILE A 2 10.32 -20.44 -1.50
N ALA A 3 10.80 -21.53 -0.94
CA ALA A 3 11.81 -22.36 -1.56
C ALA A 3 11.25 -23.78 -1.51
N ASP A 4 10.69 -24.23 -2.63
CA ASP A 4 10.79 -25.64 -3.01
C ASP A 4 10.48 -25.79 -4.51
N GLY A 5 11.31 -26.54 -5.23
CA GLY A 5 11.05 -26.96 -6.61
C GLY A 5 11.54 -26.07 -7.76
N GLY A 6 12.87 -25.98 -7.96
CA GLY A 6 13.50 -26.06 -9.29
C GLY A 6 13.24 -25.02 -10.39
N VAL A 7 12.37 -24.02 -10.19
CA VAL A 7 12.23 -22.87 -11.10
C VAL A 7 12.41 -21.61 -10.27
N THR A 8 13.48 -20.87 -10.52
CA THR A 8 13.67 -19.50 -10.02
C THR A 8 12.66 -18.59 -10.73
N GLY A 9 11.41 -18.66 -10.30
CA GLY A 9 10.36 -17.78 -10.79
C GLY A 9 10.67 -16.33 -10.42
N VAL A 10 10.59 -15.42 -11.39
CA VAL A 10 10.68 -13.98 -11.12
C VAL A 10 9.40 -13.54 -10.43
N LYS A 11 9.50 -13.10 -9.17
CA LYS A 11 8.37 -12.50 -8.45
C LYS A 11 8.24 -11.04 -8.84
N VAL A 12 7.26 -10.73 -9.70
CA VAL A 12 6.89 -9.35 -10.01
C VAL A 12 5.88 -8.86 -8.97
N GLN A 13 6.11 -7.67 -8.43
CA GLN A 13 5.19 -7.01 -7.51
C GLN A 13 4.79 -5.67 -8.12
N HIS A 14 3.48 -5.47 -8.27
CA HIS A 14 2.92 -4.20 -8.71
C HIS A 14 2.32 -3.49 -7.49
N PHE A 15 2.54 -2.20 -7.40
CA PHE A 15 1.83 -1.32 -6.48
C PHE A 15 1.28 -0.15 -7.29
N PHE A 16 0.18 0.43 -6.83
CA PHE A 16 -0.51 1.50 -7.53
C PHE A 16 -0.57 2.72 -6.62
N VAL A 17 -0.44 3.88 -7.24
CA VAL A 17 -0.54 5.17 -6.57
C VAL A 17 -1.84 5.81 -7.01
N CYS A 18 -2.74 6.08 -6.07
CA CYS A 18 -4.09 6.55 -6.35
C CYS A 18 -4.41 7.76 -5.47
N ARG A 19 -5.21 8.68 -6.01
CA ARG A 19 -5.81 9.76 -5.21
C ARG A 19 -7.13 9.26 -4.64
N LEU A 20 -7.20 9.18 -3.31
CA LEU A 20 -8.46 8.87 -2.63
C LEU A 20 -9.42 10.07 -2.75
N VAL A 21 -10.50 9.92 -3.53
CA VAL A 21 -11.50 10.97 -3.75
C VAL A 21 -12.54 10.97 -2.62
N SER A 22 -13.03 9.79 -2.25
CA SER A 22 -14.03 9.59 -1.20
C SER A 22 -13.80 8.26 -0.50
N MET A 23 -14.26 8.15 0.74
CA MET A 23 -14.23 6.91 1.51
C MET A 23 -15.44 6.89 2.44
N ASP A 24 -16.27 5.86 2.31
CA ASP A 24 -17.35 5.56 3.25
C ASP A 24 -16.89 4.41 4.15
N VAL A 25 -16.70 4.71 5.44
CA VAL A 25 -16.18 3.76 6.43
C VAL A 25 -17.21 2.68 6.78
N SER A 26 -18.49 2.92 6.50
CA SER A 26 -19.55 1.92 6.68
C SER A 26 -19.48 0.82 5.61
N LEU A 27 -18.97 1.15 4.43
CA LEU A 27 -18.83 0.23 3.28
C LEU A 27 -17.42 -0.40 3.19
N ARG A 28 -16.76 -0.58 4.33
CA ARG A 28 -15.40 -1.17 4.41
C ARG A 28 -15.34 -2.67 4.15
N HIS A 29 -16.50 -3.31 4.04
CA HIS A 29 -16.64 -4.71 3.66
C HIS A 29 -16.98 -4.81 2.18
N GLY A 30 -16.42 -5.81 1.51
CA GLY A 30 -16.86 -6.16 0.17
C GLY A 30 -18.28 -6.75 0.20
N PRO A 31 -18.95 -6.84 -0.95
CA PRO A 31 -20.27 -7.47 -1.05
C PRO A 31 -20.26 -8.95 -0.61
N GLU A 32 -19.09 -9.56 -0.42
CA GLU A 32 -18.91 -10.92 0.06
C GLU A 32 -19.09 -11.07 1.58
N ILE A 33 -19.16 -9.97 2.35
CA ILE A 33 -19.22 -9.97 3.81
C ILE A 33 -20.39 -9.09 4.27
N ASP A 34 -21.55 -9.70 4.56
CA ASP A 34 -22.75 -8.95 4.98
C ASP A 34 -22.66 -8.38 6.40
N GLU A 35 -21.99 -9.09 7.32
CA GLU A 35 -21.87 -8.73 8.73
C GLU A 35 -20.40 -8.71 9.17
N PRO A 36 -19.67 -7.60 8.94
CA PRO A 36 -18.29 -7.48 9.39
C PRO A 36 -18.22 -7.46 10.92
N THR A 37 -17.42 -8.36 11.50
CA THR A 37 -17.18 -8.41 12.95
C THR A 37 -15.86 -7.73 13.31
N GLY A 38 -15.83 -7.05 14.46
CA GLY A 38 -14.64 -6.37 14.99
C GLY A 38 -14.61 -4.85 14.80
N GLU A 39 -13.69 -4.20 15.50
CA GLU A 39 -13.44 -2.76 15.41
C GLU A 39 -12.31 -2.49 14.42
N TYR A 40 -12.48 -1.43 13.62
CA TYR A 40 -11.49 -1.00 12.64
C TYR A 40 -11.19 0.48 12.85
N GLU A 41 -9.92 0.79 13.06
CA GLU A 41 -9.44 2.17 13.17
C GLU A 41 -8.70 2.57 11.89
N ILE A 42 -8.99 3.77 11.38
CA ILE A 42 -8.29 4.32 10.22
C ILE A 42 -7.10 5.15 10.72
N VAL A 43 -5.90 4.66 10.44
CA VAL A 43 -4.66 5.37 10.77
C VAL A 43 -4.13 6.09 9.53
N ARG A 44 -3.86 7.39 9.66
CA ARG A 44 -3.21 8.20 8.62
C ARG A 44 -1.72 8.30 8.92
N VAL A 45 -0.90 7.77 8.02
CA VAL A 45 0.56 7.81 8.13
C VAL A 45 1.10 8.91 7.24
N PRO A 46 1.93 9.84 7.75
CA PRO A 46 2.60 10.82 6.89
C PRO A 46 3.46 10.13 5.83
N PHE A 47 3.32 10.55 4.57
CA PHE A 47 4.18 10.04 3.48
C PHE A 47 5.56 10.70 3.53
N SER A 48 6.37 10.28 4.52
CA SER A 48 7.74 10.69 4.79
C SER A 48 8.59 9.47 5.14
N ARG A 49 9.93 9.59 5.13
CA ARG A 49 10.83 8.47 5.49
C ARG A 49 10.51 7.91 6.88
N VAL A 50 10.33 8.80 7.85
CA VAL A 50 10.00 8.45 9.23
C VAL A 50 8.62 7.78 9.31
N GLY A 51 7.61 8.31 8.61
CA GLY A 51 6.26 7.73 8.61
C GLY A 51 6.23 6.33 7.99
N ILE A 52 6.88 6.14 6.85
CA ILE A 52 7.01 4.83 6.18
C ILE A 52 7.75 3.84 7.09
N ALA A 53 8.79 4.30 7.80
CA ALA A 53 9.56 3.45 8.71
C ALA A 53 8.81 3.07 9.98
N ALA A 54 7.81 3.85 10.39
CA ALA A 54 7.01 3.64 11.60
C ALA A 54 5.97 2.52 11.48
N VAL A 55 5.70 2.03 10.26
CA VAL A 55 4.73 0.96 10.02
C VAL A 55 5.40 -0.31 9.50
N HIS A 56 4.79 -1.45 9.79
CA HIS A 56 5.22 -2.74 9.25
C HIS A 56 4.71 -2.92 7.82
N LEU A 57 5.37 -2.26 6.87
CA LEU A 57 5.02 -2.35 5.46
C LEU A 57 5.44 -3.69 4.88
N VAL A 58 4.47 -4.44 4.37
CA VAL A 58 4.68 -5.73 3.70
C VAL A 58 4.26 -5.59 2.24
N PRO A 59 5.12 -5.98 1.27
CA PRO A 59 6.43 -6.60 1.44
C PRO A 59 7.54 -5.60 1.84
N LEU A 60 8.60 -6.08 2.50
CA LEU A 60 9.77 -5.25 2.87
C LEU A 60 10.43 -4.59 1.65
N SER A 61 10.40 -5.23 0.49
CA SER A 61 10.87 -4.66 -0.78
C SER A 61 10.17 -3.35 -1.13
N LEU A 62 8.87 -3.24 -0.86
CA LEU A 62 8.10 -2.01 -1.08
C LEU A 62 8.56 -0.90 -0.13
N ARG A 63 8.91 -1.23 1.11
CA ARG A 63 9.45 -0.24 2.07
C ARG A 63 10.74 0.37 1.55
N HIS A 64 11.66 -0.47 1.10
CA HIS A 64 12.93 -0.01 0.52
C HIS A 64 12.70 0.84 -0.73
N TYR A 65 11.77 0.42 -1.60
CA TYR A 65 11.41 1.19 -2.77
C TYR A 65 10.87 2.58 -2.40
N LEU A 66 9.89 2.66 -1.49
CA LEU A 66 9.29 3.94 -1.10
C LEU A 66 10.29 4.86 -0.42
N ASP A 67 11.14 4.33 0.48
CA ASP A 67 12.19 5.12 1.12
C ASP A 67 13.19 5.69 0.08
N GLY A 68 13.57 4.91 -0.93
CA GLY A 68 14.44 5.39 -2.01
C GLY A 68 13.80 6.42 -2.96
N ASN A 69 12.47 6.44 -3.07
CA ASN A 69 11.75 7.12 -4.16
C ASN A 69 10.65 8.08 -3.69
N ILE A 70 10.71 8.61 -2.45
CA ILE A 70 9.64 9.48 -1.89
C ILE A 70 9.24 10.61 -2.84
N GLU A 71 10.20 11.37 -3.34
CA GLU A 71 9.90 12.52 -4.20
C GLU A 71 9.32 12.10 -5.55
N GLY A 72 9.80 10.99 -6.11
CA GLY A 72 9.25 10.42 -7.35
C GLY A 72 7.80 9.96 -7.17
N VAL A 73 7.48 9.33 -6.04
CA VAL A 73 6.10 8.92 -5.73
C VAL A 73 5.20 10.11 -5.47
N ARG A 74 5.69 11.15 -4.79
CA ARG A 74 4.94 12.41 -4.62
C ARG A 74 4.63 13.07 -5.96
N ALA A 75 5.58 13.07 -6.88
CA ALA A 75 5.38 13.63 -8.22
C ALA A 75 4.28 12.89 -9.01
N MET A 76 4.07 11.58 -8.78
CA MET A 76 2.96 10.85 -9.41
C MET A 76 1.57 11.35 -8.98
N HIS A 77 1.47 12.10 -7.88
CA HIS A 77 0.24 12.76 -7.44
C HIS A 77 0.12 14.21 -7.92
N ALA A 78 1.07 14.71 -8.71
CA ALA A 78 0.97 16.06 -9.25
C ALA A 78 -0.24 16.15 -10.22
N THR A 79 -0.93 17.28 -10.20
CA THR A 79 -2.21 17.47 -10.91
C THR A 79 -2.04 17.54 -12.44
N ASP A 80 -0.81 17.64 -12.91
CA ASP A 80 -0.38 17.75 -14.31
C ASP A 80 -0.07 16.39 -14.97
N LEU A 81 -0.13 15.29 -14.21
CA LEU A 81 -0.01 13.93 -14.72
C LEU A 81 -1.42 13.35 -15.02
N GLY A 82 -2.13 13.93 -15.99
CA GLY A 82 -3.49 13.53 -16.38
C GLY A 82 -3.93 14.13 -17.70
#